data_AF-A0A8H4R3E1-F1
#
_entry.id   AF-A0A8H4R3E1-F1
#
_cell.length_a   1.000
_cell.length_b   1.000
_cell.length_c   1.000
_cell.angle_alpha   90.00
_cell.angle_beta   90.00
_cell.angle_gamma   90.00
#
_symmetry.space_group_name_H-M   'P 1'
#
loop_
_entity.id
_entity.type
_entity.pdbx_description
1 polymer ?
#
loop_
_entity_poly.entity_id
_entity_poly.type
_entity_poly.pdbx_seq_one_letter_code
_entity_poly.pdbx_strand_id
1 'polypeptide(L)'
;MFFSTIFSAAALLVAEASAHGAVTSYVIGGTTYPGYTGFSPSSSPPSIQRQWPDYNPTMTVTSKSVMCNGGTSAKLVATVAAGSKITAKWAQWTHQQGPVMVWMYPCAGDFTACDGSGKKWFKIDQEGMTASPSERYRVGNSKGV
;
A
#
# COMPACT_ATOMS: atom_id res chain seq x y z
N MET A 1 2.47 14.88 -56.22
CA MET A 1 2.13 16.18 -55.62
C MET A 1 1.06 15.89 -54.57
N PHE A 2 1.44 15.60 -53.32
CA PHE A 2 1.76 16.56 -52.25
C PHE A 2 0.60 17.49 -51.95
N PHE A 3 -0.19 17.17 -50.91
CA PHE A 3 -0.65 18.08 -49.85
C PHE A 3 -1.00 17.18 -48.63
N SER A 4 -0.07 17.06 -47.69
CA SER A 4 -0.11 17.73 -46.37
C SER A 4 -1.06 17.01 -45.41
N THR A 5 -0.63 16.01 -44.64
CA THR A 5 0.11 16.18 -43.37
C THR A 5 -0.26 17.45 -42.57
N ILE A 6 -0.45 17.22 -41.27
CA ILE A 6 -0.44 18.12 -40.11
C ILE A 6 -1.84 18.50 -39.53
N PHE A 7 -1.95 18.27 -38.22
CA PHE A 7 -2.96 18.65 -37.22
C PHE A 7 -4.21 17.76 -37.14
N SER A 8 -4.45 16.93 -36.11
CA SER A 8 -4.01 16.95 -34.71
C SER A 8 -4.01 15.51 -34.20
N ALA A 9 -2.91 14.92 -33.72
CA ALA A 9 -2.36 15.19 -32.38
C ALA A 9 -3.41 15.20 -31.24
N ALA A 10 -4.60 14.61 -31.44
CA ALA A 10 -5.35 14.01 -30.34
C ALA A 10 -4.70 12.67 -29.99
N ALA A 11 -3.41 12.72 -29.65
CA ALA A 11 -2.86 11.76 -28.73
C ALA A 11 -3.73 11.93 -27.49
N LEU A 12 -4.67 11.01 -27.30
CA LEU A 12 -5.27 10.78 -26.00
C LEU A 12 -4.10 10.47 -25.07
N LEU A 13 -3.50 11.50 -24.49
CA LEU A 13 -2.99 11.42 -23.14
C LEU A 13 -4.24 11.12 -22.30
N VAL A 14 -4.58 9.83 -22.22
CA VAL A 14 -5.24 9.32 -21.03
C VAL A 14 -4.21 9.58 -19.94
N ALA A 15 -4.26 10.78 -19.37
CA ALA A 15 -3.65 11.02 -18.09
C ALA A 15 -4.35 10.04 -17.17
N GLU A 16 -3.72 8.89 -16.91
CA GLU A 16 -4.11 8.05 -15.79
C GLU A 16 -3.91 8.94 -14.57
N ALA A 17 -5.00 9.56 -14.13
CA ALA A 17 -5.05 10.29 -12.89
C ALA A 17 -4.86 9.24 -11.80
N SER A 18 -3.60 8.97 -11.50
CA SER A 18 -3.23 8.02 -10.48
C SER A 18 -3.53 8.71 -9.15
N ALA A 19 -4.74 8.44 -8.65
CA ALA A 19 -5.31 9.12 -7.50
C ALA A 19 -5.31 8.27 -6.22
N HIS A 20 -4.67 7.09 -6.24
CA HIS A 20 -4.69 6.11 -5.15
C HIS A 20 -3.40 5.28 -5.12
N GLY A 21 -3.16 4.50 -4.05
CA GLY A 21 -1.94 3.72 -3.94
C GLY A 21 -2.02 2.56 -2.95
N ALA A 22 -0.99 1.72 -2.98
CA ALA A 22 -0.77 0.61 -2.06
C ALA A 22 0.70 0.53 -1.66
N VAL A 23 1.02 -0.26 -0.63
CA VAL A 23 2.42 -0.59 -0.30
C VAL A 23 3.00 -1.42 -1.43
N THR A 24 4.13 -1.00 -1.98
CA THR A 24 4.80 -1.66 -3.11
C THR A 24 6.15 -2.27 -2.73
N SER A 25 6.71 -1.95 -1.57
CA SER A 25 7.90 -2.62 -1.03
C SER A 25 8.06 -2.38 0.48
N TYR A 26 8.96 -3.15 1.08
CA TYR A 26 9.33 -3.03 2.49
C TYR A 26 10.84 -2.91 2.66
N VAL A 27 11.28 -2.21 3.69
CA VAL A 27 12.67 -2.28 4.18
C VAL A 27 12.62 -2.81 5.61
N ILE A 28 13.23 -3.98 5.83
CA ILE A 28 13.21 -4.69 7.11
C ILE A 28 14.65 -5.09 7.42
N GLY A 29 15.20 -4.62 8.55
CA GLY A 29 16.57 -4.94 8.95
C GLY A 29 17.64 -4.52 7.92
N GLY A 30 17.38 -3.46 7.14
CA GLY A 30 18.26 -2.98 6.06
C GLY A 30 18.08 -3.70 4.72
N THR A 31 17.31 -4.78 4.66
CA THR A 31 17.01 -5.52 3.43
C THR A 31 15.73 -4.99 2.79
N THR A 32 15.78 -4.73 1.48
CA THR A 32 14.61 -4.37 0.68
C THR A 32 13.89 -5.62 0.19
N TYR A 33 12.60 -5.72 0.48
CA TYR A 33 11.71 -6.76 0.01
C TYR A 33 10.73 -6.17 -1.02
N PRO A 34 10.72 -6.66 -2.27
CA PRO A 34 9.73 -6.21 -3.24
C PRO A 34 8.33 -6.66 -2.81
N GLY A 35 7.33 -5.81 -3.03
CA GLY A 35 5.93 -6.14 -2.82
C GLY A 35 5.32 -6.95 -3.96
N TYR A 36 4.05 -7.28 -3.80
CA TYR A 36 3.20 -7.85 -4.85
C TYR A 36 2.82 -6.76 -5.87
N THR A 37 2.72 -7.11 -7.15
CA THR A 37 2.31 -6.17 -8.22
C THR A 37 0.86 -6.39 -8.62
N GLY A 38 -0.08 -5.68 -7.97
CA GLY A 38 -1.53 -5.86 -8.18
C GLY A 38 -2.01 -5.71 -9.61
N PHE A 39 -1.53 -4.67 -10.32
CA PHE A 39 -1.89 -4.43 -11.71
C PHE A 39 -1.26 -5.40 -12.72
N SER A 40 -0.22 -6.15 -12.32
CA SER A 40 0.41 -7.17 -13.17
C SER A 40 0.82 -8.39 -12.34
N PRO A 41 -0.14 -9.22 -11.89
CA PRO A 41 0.11 -10.38 -11.04
C PRO A 41 1.10 -11.38 -11.62
N SER A 42 1.05 -11.59 -12.94
CA SER A 42 1.91 -12.53 -13.67
C SER A 42 3.38 -12.13 -13.66
N SER A 43 3.66 -10.83 -13.53
CA SER A 43 5.01 -10.27 -13.42
C SER A 43 5.44 -10.06 -11.96
N SER A 44 4.62 -10.41 -10.98
CA SER A 44 4.94 -10.19 -9.58
C SER A 44 6.13 -11.05 -9.15
N PRO A 45 7.17 -10.46 -8.53
CA PRO A 45 8.23 -11.26 -7.94
C PRO A 45 7.67 -12.08 -6.76
N PRO A 46 8.35 -13.18 -6.36
CA PRO A 46 8.12 -13.77 -5.05
C PRO A 46 8.25 -12.70 -3.97
N SER A 47 7.21 -12.56 -3.15
CA SER A 47 7.09 -11.50 -2.16
C SER A 47 6.64 -12.05 -0.82
N ILE A 48 6.93 -11.28 0.24
CA ILE A 48 6.38 -11.45 1.59
C ILE A 48 4.97 -10.85 1.73
N GLN A 49 4.54 -10.06 0.74
CA GLN A 49 3.24 -9.39 0.73
C GLN A 49 2.16 -10.31 0.18
N ARG A 50 0.99 -10.30 0.83
CA ARG A 50 -0.22 -10.90 0.26
C ARG A 50 -0.71 -10.09 -0.95
N GLN A 51 -1.50 -10.75 -1.80
CA GLN A 51 -2.04 -10.15 -3.00
C GLN A 51 -2.95 -8.96 -2.67
N TRP A 52 -2.98 -7.99 -3.57
CA TRP A 52 -3.94 -6.91 -3.61
C TRP A 52 -4.28 -6.63 -5.08
N PRO A 53 -5.55 -6.35 -5.44
CA PRO A 53 -5.96 -6.36 -6.85
C PRO A 53 -5.59 -5.08 -7.60
N ASP A 54 -5.73 -3.93 -6.94
CA ASP A 54 -5.58 -2.61 -7.53
C ASP A 54 -5.41 -1.56 -6.39
N TYR A 55 -5.51 -0.28 -6.73
CA TYR A 55 -5.46 0.82 -5.77
C TYR A 55 -6.83 1.26 -5.23
N ASN A 56 -7.92 0.57 -5.57
CA ASN A 56 -9.25 0.96 -5.11
C ASN A 56 -9.41 0.71 -3.60
N PRO A 57 -10.10 1.61 -2.89
CA PRO A 57 -10.31 1.45 -1.46
C PRO A 57 -11.34 0.37 -1.14
N THR A 58 -11.18 -0.29 0.03
CA THR A 58 -12.26 -1.05 0.64
C THR A 58 -13.20 -0.09 1.38
N MET A 59 -14.41 0.11 0.85
CA MET A 59 -15.37 1.09 1.38
C MET A 59 -16.25 0.56 2.53
N THR A 60 -16.25 -0.76 2.76
CA THR A 60 -17.13 -1.41 3.75
C THR A 60 -16.30 -2.04 4.85
N VAL A 61 -16.41 -1.50 6.07
CA VAL A 61 -15.64 -1.94 7.26
C VAL A 61 -15.88 -3.40 7.65
N THR A 62 -17.05 -3.96 7.33
CA THR A 62 -17.38 -5.38 7.60
C THR A 62 -16.91 -6.33 6.50
N SER A 63 -16.33 -5.81 5.41
CA SER A 63 -15.78 -6.66 4.35
C SER A 63 -14.55 -7.41 4.83
N LYS A 64 -14.43 -8.69 4.45
CA LYS A 64 -13.20 -9.47 4.70
C LYS A 64 -11.96 -8.85 4.06
N SER A 65 -12.13 -8.07 2.98
CA SER A 65 -11.02 -7.37 2.32
C SER A 65 -10.34 -6.33 3.22
N VAL A 66 -10.96 -5.86 4.31
CA VAL A 66 -10.31 -4.93 5.25
C VAL A 66 -9.06 -5.55 5.89
N MET A 67 -8.99 -6.88 6.03
CA MET A 67 -7.85 -7.54 6.66
C MET A 67 -6.58 -7.48 5.81
N CYS A 68 -6.68 -7.88 4.53
CA CYS A 68 -5.53 -8.08 3.64
C CYS A 68 -5.84 -7.75 2.16
N ASN A 69 -6.80 -6.87 1.89
CA ASN A 69 -7.27 -6.48 0.55
C ASN A 69 -7.68 -7.66 -0.36
N GLY A 70 -8.22 -8.73 0.24
CA GLY A 70 -8.60 -9.96 -0.46
C GLY A 70 -7.47 -10.98 -0.66
N GLY A 71 -6.23 -10.64 -0.29
CA GLY A 71 -5.07 -11.54 -0.39
C GLY A 71 -5.14 -12.71 0.60
N THR A 72 -4.71 -13.89 0.15
CA THR A 72 -4.84 -15.16 0.88
C THR A 72 -3.52 -15.65 1.47
N SER A 73 -2.42 -15.51 0.74
CA SER A 73 -1.10 -16.00 1.17
C SER A 73 0.03 -15.23 0.47
N ALA A 74 1.26 -15.44 0.93
CA ALA A 74 2.48 -14.91 0.31
C ALA A 74 3.47 -16.06 0.11
N LYS A 75 4.39 -15.91 -0.87
CA LYS A 75 5.37 -16.97 -1.19
C LYS A 75 6.55 -16.99 -0.23
N LEU A 76 6.86 -15.85 0.39
CA LEU A 76 8.01 -15.68 1.26
C LEU A 76 7.60 -15.18 2.64
N VAL A 77 8.51 -15.33 3.60
CA VAL A 77 8.40 -14.79 4.95
C VAL A 77 9.69 -14.05 5.27
N ALA A 78 9.59 -12.86 5.85
CA ALA A 78 10.75 -12.13 6.35
C ALA A 78 10.95 -12.44 7.85
N THR A 79 12.11 -12.99 8.19
CA THR A 79 12.52 -13.13 9.59
C THR A 79 13.02 -11.77 10.10
N VAL A 80 12.50 -11.33 11.24
CA VAL A 80 12.85 -10.03 11.85
C VAL A 80 12.92 -10.18 13.36
N ALA A 81 13.95 -9.60 13.97
CA ALA A 81 14.08 -9.58 15.43
C ALA A 81 13.10 -8.57 16.04
N ALA A 82 12.51 -8.90 17.19
CA ALA A 82 11.67 -7.96 17.94
C ALA A 82 12.43 -6.66 18.23
N GLY A 83 11.74 -5.51 18.13
CA GLY A 83 12.35 -4.18 18.26
C GLY A 83 13.03 -3.64 16.99
N SER A 84 13.15 -4.45 15.93
CA SER A 84 13.65 -3.97 14.64
C SER A 84 12.65 -3.02 13.97
N LYS A 85 13.16 -2.05 13.21
CA LYS A 85 12.33 -1.16 12.40
C LYS A 85 11.87 -1.84 11.10
N ILE A 86 10.59 -1.69 10.78
CA ILE A 86 9.97 -2.09 9.52
C ILE A 86 9.48 -0.81 8.84
N THR A 87 9.88 -0.59 7.59
CA THR A 87 9.41 0.53 6.78
C THR A 87 8.60 0.00 5.60
N ALA A 88 7.33 0.38 5.50
CA ALA A 88 6.52 0.16 4.30
C ALA A 88 6.67 1.35 3.35
N LYS A 89 6.80 1.08 2.05
CA LYS A 89 6.94 2.10 1.00
C LYS A 89 5.73 2.09 0.09
N TRP A 90 5.12 3.25 -0.08
CA TRP A 90 4.12 3.51 -1.10
C TRP A 90 4.83 4.18 -2.27
N ALA A 91 4.76 3.58 -3.47
CA ALA A 91 5.26 4.24 -4.68
C ALA A 91 4.44 5.49 -5.01
N GLN A 92 3.17 5.51 -4.59
CA GLN A 92 2.26 6.61 -4.80
C GLN A 92 1.26 6.71 -3.66
N TRP A 93 0.96 7.94 -3.25
CA TRP A 93 -0.08 8.26 -2.30
C TRP A 93 -0.53 9.71 -2.51
N THR A 94 -1.82 9.96 -2.42
CA THR A 94 -2.45 11.20 -2.93
C THR A 94 -3.42 11.84 -1.93
N HIS A 95 -3.72 11.16 -0.82
CA HIS A 95 -4.68 11.62 0.19
C HIS A 95 -3.95 12.19 1.41
N GLN A 96 -4.18 13.45 1.76
CA GLN A 96 -3.46 14.09 2.88
C GLN A 96 -4.19 13.96 4.23
N GLN A 97 -5.41 13.44 4.21
CA GLN A 97 -6.28 13.31 5.37
C GLN A 97 -6.56 11.84 5.64
N GLY A 98 -6.42 11.44 6.90
CA GLY A 98 -6.66 10.08 7.35
C GLY A 98 -5.59 9.65 8.36
N PRO A 99 -5.90 8.65 9.19
CA PRO A 99 -4.90 8.03 10.05
C PRO A 99 -4.05 7.01 9.27
N VAL A 100 -2.85 6.77 9.76
CA VAL A 100 -2.07 5.57 9.45
C VAL A 100 -2.13 4.65 10.67
N MET A 101 -2.33 3.35 10.43
CA MET A 101 -2.34 2.34 11.50
C MET A 101 -1.60 1.09 11.04
N VAL A 102 -0.80 0.53 11.94
CA VAL A 102 -0.06 -0.71 11.69
C VAL A 102 -0.46 -1.75 12.74
N TRP A 103 -0.74 -2.96 12.26
CA TRP A 103 -1.24 -4.06 13.06
C TRP A 103 -0.39 -5.31 12.87
N MET A 104 -0.43 -6.20 13.84
CA MET A 104 0.10 -7.55 13.75
C MET A 104 -0.95 -8.57 14.18
N TYR A 105 -0.79 -9.79 13.68
CA TYR A 105 -1.64 -10.93 14.01
C TYR A 105 -0.77 -12.17 14.22
N PRO A 106 -0.91 -12.90 15.35
CA PRO A 106 -0.16 -14.12 15.58
C PRO A 106 -0.81 -15.29 14.82
N CYS A 107 -0.10 -15.83 13.83
CA CYS A 107 -0.48 -17.09 13.18
C CYS A 107 -0.24 -18.26 14.14
N ALA A 108 -1.19 -19.19 14.23
CA ALA A 108 -1.11 -20.35 15.13
C ALA A 108 -0.14 -21.44 14.64
N GLY A 109 0.39 -21.30 13.42
CA GLY A 109 1.25 -22.27 12.75
C GLY A 109 1.69 -21.70 11.40
N ASP A 110 1.59 -22.52 10.35
CA ASP A 110 1.99 -22.16 8.99
C ASP A 110 1.30 -20.87 8.49
N PHE A 111 2.09 -19.96 7.90
CA PHE A 111 1.61 -18.70 7.35
C PHE A 111 0.67 -18.88 6.16
N THR A 112 0.78 -19.97 5.40
CA THR A 112 -0.08 -20.28 4.26
C THR A 112 -1.52 -20.62 4.67
N ALA A 113 -1.70 -21.21 5.87
CA ALA A 113 -3.00 -21.53 6.45
C ALA A 113 -3.57 -20.40 7.33
N CYS A 114 -2.80 -19.34 7.56
CA CYS A 114 -3.19 -18.23 8.41
C CYS A 114 -4.12 -17.28 7.65
N ASP A 115 -5.43 -17.32 7.91
CA ASP A 115 -6.42 -16.47 7.20
C ASP A 115 -6.67 -15.11 7.86
N GLY A 116 -6.09 -14.87 9.04
CA GLY A 116 -6.27 -13.64 9.81
C GLY A 116 -7.64 -13.51 10.49
N SER A 117 -8.45 -14.56 10.50
CA SER A 117 -9.79 -14.55 11.11
C SER A 117 -9.75 -14.56 12.64
N GLY A 118 -10.84 -14.09 13.26
CA GLY A 118 -10.97 -14.02 14.71
C GLY A 118 -10.45 -12.71 15.32
N LYS A 119 -10.31 -12.70 16.66
CA LYS A 119 -10.06 -11.48 17.44
C LYS A 119 -8.66 -11.46 18.05
N LYS A 120 -7.61 -11.60 17.22
CA LYS A 120 -6.20 -11.61 17.68
C LYS A 120 -5.35 -10.51 17.05
N TRP A 121 -5.95 -9.64 16.24
CA TRP A 121 -5.27 -8.45 15.73
C TRP A 121 -4.97 -7.50 16.88
N PHE A 122 -3.72 -7.07 16.98
CA PHE A 122 -3.30 -6.04 17.91
C PHE A 122 -2.54 -4.95 17.16
N LYS A 123 -2.75 -3.71 17.59
CA LYS A 123 -2.14 -2.54 16.98
C LYS A 123 -0.72 -2.36 17.53
N ILE A 124 0.22 -2.04 16.65
CA ILE A 124 1.62 -1.80 17.03
C ILE A 124 2.08 -0.37 16.75
N ASP A 125 1.39 0.35 15.87
CA ASP A 125 1.67 1.76 15.59
C ASP A 125 0.41 2.47 15.07
N GLN A 126 0.33 3.78 15.31
CA GLN A 126 -0.68 4.66 14.72
C GLN A 126 -0.27 6.12 14.73
N GLU A 127 -0.68 6.83 13.70
CA GLU A 127 -0.62 8.29 13.65
C GLU A 127 -1.94 8.84 13.10
N GLY A 128 -2.48 9.85 13.76
CA GLY A 128 -3.75 10.48 13.41
C GLY A 128 -3.57 11.95 13.08
N MET A 129 -4.54 12.77 13.49
CA MET A 129 -4.44 14.22 13.32
C MET A 129 -3.35 14.79 14.24
N THR A 130 -2.28 15.34 13.65
CA THR A 130 -1.15 15.95 14.36
C THR A 130 -1.26 17.47 14.54
N ALA A 131 -2.17 18.10 13.80
CA ALA A 131 -2.48 19.52 13.89
C ALA A 131 -3.90 19.73 13.38
N SER A 132 -4.59 20.73 13.90
CA SER A 132 -5.92 21.09 13.40
C SER A 132 -5.85 21.52 11.93
N PRO A 133 -6.96 21.43 11.17
CA PRO A 133 -6.99 21.88 9.78
C PRO A 133 -6.56 23.34 9.59
N SER A 134 -6.86 24.21 10.57
CA SER A 134 -6.47 25.63 10.55
C SER A 134 -4.97 25.85 10.79
N GLU A 135 -4.30 24.95 11.50
CA GLU A 135 -2.86 25.01 11.75
C GLU A 135 -2.04 24.46 10.58
N ARG A 136 -2.54 23.44 9.87
CA ARG A 136 -1.87 22.87 8.67
C ARG A 136 -1.69 23.88 7.54
N TYR A 137 -2.58 24.86 7.40
CA TYR A 137 -2.48 25.88 6.34
C TYR A 137 -1.45 26.99 6.66
N ARG A 138 -1.10 27.16 7.94
CA ARG A 138 -0.12 28.17 8.39
C ARG A 138 1.33 27.68 8.28
N VAL A 139 1.54 26.37 8.27
CA VAL A 139 2.86 25.73 8.19
C VAL A 139 3.01 25.12 6.80
N GLY A 140 3.22 25.97 5.80
CA GLY A 140 3.59 25.52 4.45
C GLY A 140 4.81 24.60 4.50
N ASN A 141 4.72 23.47 3.77
CA ASN A 141 5.85 22.72 3.23
C ASN A 141 7.00 22.29 4.18
N SER A 142 6.73 21.93 5.43
CA SER A 142 7.82 21.43 6.26
C SER A 142 7.36 20.49 7.36
N LYS A 143 7.01 19.24 7.01
CA LYS A 143 7.46 18.01 7.70
C LYS A 143 7.24 16.82 6.77
N GLY A 144 8.34 16.25 6.28
CA GLY A 144 8.34 14.91 5.67
C GLY A 144 8.17 13.85 6.74
N VAL A 145 7.48 12.77 6.36
CA VAL A 145 7.46 11.49 7.09
C VAL A 145 8.81 10.80 6.92
#